data_AF-A0A8J5CUP9-F1
#
_entry.id   AF-A0A8J5CUP9-F1
#
_cell.length_a   1.000
_cell.length_b   1.000
_cell.length_c   1.000
_cell.angle_alpha   90.00
_cell.angle_beta   90.00
_cell.angle_gamma   90.00
#
_symmetry.space_group_name_H-M   'P 1'
#
loop_
_entity.id
_entity.type
_entity.pdbx_description
1 polymer ?
#
loop_
_entity_poly.entity_id
_entity_poly.type
_entity_poly.pdbx_seq_one_letter_code
_entity_poly.pdbx_strand_id
1 'polypeptide(L)'
;MVVSRSPAAGPAVEGRLRFGGVTLPLQEAVKVLGAEVDRELRFDGHIKHIAKKVSHRVSALRRVARFLDRGGKLLLYKAQIRPYLEYAALSWMSCAASHTRRLDSIQRRALRLVDAAEPPDPPALFEPVSPLDSLEHRRDVAALVVFHKAQVQGVPHLAGLRQPPRVATRSTRTVLTSGDAVEVPRSRASQHQRTFVGRVSRMWNIFTAAVPHIQEMNTQSVKLAANRWRLLKPTPLSLVVVVVVVVLVLVVVVVVVVVVVVVLVVVVSVVVSVVVVVVVVVVVSVVVVVVVVLVSVVVVVVVGD
;
A
#
# COMPACT_ATOMS: atom_id res chain seq x y z
N MET A 1 3.04 -31.86 24.59
CA MET A 1 1.88 -31.78 23.69
C MET A 1 2.38 -31.88 22.26
N VAL A 2 1.59 -32.45 21.35
CA VAL A 2 2.03 -32.70 19.96
C VAL A 2 0.98 -32.13 19.01
N VAL A 3 1.44 -31.50 17.92
CA VAL A 3 0.60 -30.92 16.87
C VAL A 3 1.17 -31.38 15.53
N SER A 4 0.34 -31.95 14.66
CA SER A 4 0.76 -32.41 13.34
C SER A 4 -0.27 -32.09 12.27
N ARG A 5 0.22 -31.68 11.10
CA ARG A 5 -0.60 -31.41 9.92
C ARG A 5 -0.99 -32.68 9.14
N SER A 6 -0.27 -33.78 9.35
CA SER A 6 -0.51 -35.02 8.60
C SER A 6 -1.69 -35.78 9.21
N PRO A 7 -2.73 -36.14 8.43
CA PRO A 7 -3.82 -36.99 8.90
C PRO A 7 -3.32 -38.36 9.39
N ALA A 8 -2.24 -38.86 8.79
CA ALA A 8 -1.59 -40.11 9.19
C ALA A 8 -0.79 -40.01 10.49
N ALA A 9 -0.55 -38.80 11.00
CA ALA A 9 0.19 -38.62 12.24
C ALA A 9 -0.62 -39.01 13.48
N GLY A 10 -1.95 -38.97 13.43
CA GLY A 10 -2.79 -39.46 14.53
C GLY A 10 -2.42 -40.90 14.92
N PRO A 11 -2.70 -41.89 14.05
CA PRO A 11 -2.41 -43.30 14.35
C PRO A 11 -0.91 -43.61 14.51
N ALA A 12 -0.03 -42.82 13.89
CA ALA A 12 1.42 -43.05 13.99
C ALA A 12 2.05 -42.57 15.30
N VAL A 13 1.42 -41.61 15.99
CA VAL A 13 2.03 -40.88 17.11
C VAL A 13 1.28 -41.09 18.43
N GLU A 14 -0.01 -41.42 18.34
CA GLU A 14 -0.86 -41.71 19.48
C GLU A 14 -0.26 -42.81 20.37
N GLY A 15 -0.12 -42.53 21.67
CA GLY A 15 0.48 -43.45 22.64
C GLY A 15 2.01 -43.57 22.60
N ARG A 16 2.68 -43.13 21.53
CA ARG A 16 4.11 -43.38 21.30
C ARG A 16 5.04 -42.27 21.76
N LEU A 17 4.60 -41.01 21.70
CA LEU A 17 5.42 -39.89 22.18
C LEU A 17 5.28 -39.73 23.69
N ARG A 18 6.35 -40.04 24.41
CA ARG A 18 6.44 -39.91 25.87
C ARG A 18 7.55 -38.93 26.24
N PHE A 19 7.30 -38.06 27.21
CA PHE A 19 8.30 -37.15 27.78
C PHE A 19 8.25 -37.28 29.30
N GLY A 20 9.38 -37.62 29.93
CA GLY A 20 9.44 -37.85 31.37
C GLY A 20 8.48 -38.95 31.85
N GLY A 21 8.26 -40.00 31.05
CA GLY A 21 7.30 -41.09 31.35
C GLY A 21 5.83 -40.76 31.05
N VAL A 22 5.50 -39.51 30.77
CA VAL A 22 4.13 -39.05 30.46
C VAL A 22 3.89 -39.08 28.96
N THR A 23 2.81 -39.74 28.54
CA THR A 23 2.38 -39.77 27.14
C THR A 23 1.80 -38.41 26.76
N LEU A 24 2.30 -37.83 25.68
CA LEU A 24 1.87 -36.51 25.22
C LEU A 24 0.62 -36.63 24.36
N PRO A 25 -0.51 -35.99 24.74
CA PRO A 25 -1.71 -36.01 23.93
C PRO A 25 -1.51 -35.21 22.64
N LEU A 26 -2.09 -35.72 21.56
CA LEU A 26 -2.25 -34.98 20.31
C LEU A 26 -3.33 -33.91 20.53
N GLN A 27 -3.02 -32.67 20.14
CA GLN A 27 -3.95 -31.56 20.25
C GLN A 27 -4.05 -30.83 18.92
N GLU A 28 -5.23 -30.27 18.66
CA GLU A 28 -5.51 -29.47 17.46
C GLU A 28 -4.77 -28.12 17.48
N ALA A 29 -4.59 -27.56 18.68
CA ALA A 29 -3.83 -26.33 18.88
C ALA A 29 -3.05 -26.39 20.20
N VAL A 30 -1.87 -25.77 20.22
CA VAL A 30 -1.02 -25.65 21.42
C VAL A 30 -0.65 -24.19 21.65
N LYS A 31 -0.66 -23.78 22.92
CA LYS A 31 -0.28 -22.45 23.34
C LYS A 31 1.16 -22.45 23.84
N VAL A 32 2.03 -21.69 23.17
CA VAL A 32 3.44 -21.53 23.52
C VAL A 32 3.73 -20.05 23.72
N LEU A 33 4.17 -19.66 24.93
CA LEU A 33 4.52 -18.27 25.26
C LEU A 33 3.41 -17.25 24.91
N GLY A 34 2.14 -17.65 25.02
CA GLY A 34 1.00 -16.79 24.69
C GLY A 34 0.60 -16.77 23.21
N ALA A 35 1.39 -17.35 22.30
CA ALA A 35 1.02 -17.60 20.92
C ALA A 35 0.33 -18.97 20.77
N GLU A 36 -0.77 -19.03 20.04
CA GLU A 36 -1.52 -20.27 19.81
C GLU A 36 -1.21 -20.78 18.41
N VAL A 37 -0.70 -22.01 18.32
CA VAL A 37 -0.25 -22.66 17.10
C VAL A 37 -1.19 -23.82 16.81
N ASP A 38 -1.93 -23.69 15.72
CA ASP A 38 -2.88 -24.68 15.20
C ASP A 38 -2.13 -25.71 14.31
N ARG A 39 -2.63 -26.95 14.21
CA ARG A 39 -2.13 -28.02 13.32
C ARG A 39 -1.93 -27.58 11.88
N GLU A 40 -2.74 -26.65 11.41
CA GLU A 40 -2.65 -26.16 10.04
C GLU A 40 -1.72 -24.96 9.88
N LEU A 41 -1.14 -24.43 10.97
CA LEU A 41 -0.30 -23.23 11.00
C LEU A 41 -0.95 -21.99 10.34
N ARG A 42 -2.28 -21.88 10.45
CA ARG A 42 -3.06 -20.76 9.89
C ARG A 42 -3.13 -19.56 10.83
N PHE A 43 -3.03 -19.80 12.15
CA PHE A 43 -3.14 -18.79 13.21
C PHE A 43 -4.51 -18.09 13.29
N ASP A 44 -5.54 -18.61 12.62
CA ASP A 44 -6.86 -17.97 12.56
C ASP A 44 -7.53 -17.90 13.94
N GLY A 45 -7.43 -18.99 14.72
CA GLY A 45 -7.88 -19.06 16.12
C GLY A 45 -7.17 -18.05 17.00
N HIS A 46 -5.83 -17.98 16.88
CA HIS A 46 -5.00 -17.04 17.62
C HIS A 46 -5.39 -15.58 17.36
N ILE A 47 -5.54 -15.19 16.09
CA ILE A 47 -5.92 -13.81 15.72
C ILE A 47 -7.36 -13.50 16.18
N LYS A 48 -8.29 -14.45 16.11
CA LYS A 48 -9.64 -14.29 16.68
C LYS A 48 -9.58 -14.04 18.19
N HIS A 49 -8.75 -14.78 18.93
CA HIS A 49 -8.57 -14.60 20.36
C HIS A 49 -8.01 -13.22 20.70
N ILE A 50 -6.94 -12.78 20.02
CA ILE A 50 -6.38 -11.43 20.15
C ILE A 50 -7.45 -10.38 19.85
N ALA A 51 -8.13 -10.51 18.71
CA ALA A 51 -9.16 -9.56 18.28
C ALA A 51 -10.28 -9.41 19.33
N LYS A 52 -10.74 -10.52 19.92
CA LYS A 52 -11.72 -10.50 21.02
C LYS A 52 -11.18 -9.74 22.22
N LYS A 53 -9.99 -10.12 22.72
CA LYS A 53 -9.37 -9.50 23.90
C LYS A 53 -9.14 -8.01 23.72
N VAL A 54 -8.65 -7.60 22.55
CA VAL A 54 -8.41 -6.19 22.23
C VAL A 54 -9.72 -5.43 22.05
N SER A 55 -10.76 -6.04 21.48
CA SER A 55 -12.08 -5.40 21.35
C SER A 55 -12.67 -5.04 22.70
N HIS A 56 -12.54 -5.88 23.73
CA HIS A 56 -12.95 -5.54 25.10
C HIS A 56 -12.18 -4.33 25.65
N ARG A 57 -10.89 -4.21 25.34
CA ARG A 57 -10.05 -3.07 25.74
C ARG A 57 -10.42 -1.79 25.01
N VAL A 58 -10.77 -1.87 23.73
CA VAL A 58 -11.33 -0.72 22.97
C VAL A 58 -12.66 -0.28 23.58
N SER A 59 -13.51 -1.21 23.99
CA SER A 59 -14.76 -0.89 24.70
C SER A 59 -14.50 -0.23 26.07
N ALA A 60 -13.47 -0.66 26.80
CA ALA A 60 -13.05 0.00 28.02
C ALA A 60 -12.52 1.41 27.76
N LEU A 61 -11.64 1.59 26.75
CA LEU A 61 -11.15 2.89 26.30
C LEU A 61 -12.32 3.82 25.98
N ARG A 62 -13.36 3.34 25.27
CA ARG A 62 -14.55 4.14 24.96
C ARG A 62 -15.25 4.69 26.19
N ARG A 63 -15.35 3.91 27.28
CA ARG A 63 -16.02 4.35 28.52
C ARG A 63 -15.25 5.46 29.22
N VAL A 64 -13.92 5.39 29.21
CA VAL A 64 -13.05 6.38 29.85
C VAL A 64 -12.69 7.55 28.92
N ALA A 65 -12.90 7.40 27.61
CA ALA A 65 -12.50 8.40 26.61
C ALA A 65 -13.13 9.78 26.85
N ARG A 66 -14.33 9.86 27.42
CA ARG A 66 -14.95 11.17 27.74
C ARG A 66 -14.24 11.96 28.84
N PHE A 67 -13.38 11.31 29.61
CA PHE A 67 -12.63 11.90 30.73
C PHE A 67 -11.16 12.15 30.41
N LEU A 68 -10.73 11.88 29.17
CA LEU A 68 -9.34 11.98 28.74
C LEU A 68 -9.23 12.95 27.57
N ASP A 69 -8.17 13.73 27.56
CA ASP A 69 -7.73 14.52 26.40
C ASP A 69 -7.20 13.59 25.29
N ARG A 70 -6.94 14.14 24.09
CA ARG A 70 -6.40 13.37 22.97
C ARG A 70 -5.09 12.67 23.33
N GLY A 71 -4.20 13.34 24.06
CA GLY A 71 -2.93 12.80 24.54
C GLY A 71 -3.13 11.61 25.47
N GLY A 72 -4.00 11.74 26.47
CA GLY A 72 -4.36 10.66 27.40
C GLY A 72 -4.98 9.44 26.71
N LYS A 73 -5.88 9.65 25.74
CA LYS A 73 -6.45 8.56 24.92
C LYS A 73 -5.38 7.85 24.11
N LEU A 74 -4.47 8.60 23.48
CA LEU A 74 -3.37 8.08 22.68
C LEU A 74 -2.38 7.28 23.53
N LEU A 75 -2.07 7.79 24.73
CA LEU A 75 -1.22 7.11 25.71
C LEU A 75 -1.87 5.79 26.13
N LEU A 76 -3.16 5.79 26.46
CA LEU A 76 -3.89 4.58 26.85
C LEU A 76 -3.95 3.56 25.70
N TYR A 77 -4.12 4.00 24.46
CA TYR A 77 -4.00 3.15 23.29
C TYR A 77 -2.62 2.49 23.18
N LYS A 78 -1.55 3.29 23.26
CA LYS A 78 -0.15 2.83 23.18
C LYS A 78 0.19 1.86 24.31
N ALA A 79 -0.33 2.07 25.51
CA ALA A 79 -0.02 1.27 26.69
C ALA A 79 -0.87 -0.01 26.79
N GLN A 80 -2.18 0.06 26.50
CA GLN A 80 -3.11 -1.03 26.82
C GLN A 80 -3.63 -1.80 25.60
N ILE A 81 -3.61 -1.21 24.40
CA ILE A 81 -4.20 -1.83 23.20
C ILE A 81 -3.09 -2.32 22.27
N ARG A 82 -2.15 -1.44 21.94
CA ARG A 82 -1.08 -1.72 20.98
C ARG A 82 -0.23 -2.95 21.32
N PRO A 83 0.21 -3.19 22.58
CA PRO A 83 1.08 -4.32 22.88
C PRO A 83 0.42 -5.66 22.54
N TYR A 84 -0.90 -5.79 22.70
CA TYR A 84 -1.63 -7.00 22.34
C TYR A 84 -1.76 -7.22 20.84
N LEU A 85 -1.77 -6.15 20.05
CA LEU A 85 -1.82 -6.22 18.59
C LEU A 85 -0.46 -6.55 17.97
N GLU A 86 0.63 -6.21 18.66
CA GLU A 86 2.01 -6.38 18.17
C GLU A 86 2.73 -7.59 18.78
N TYR A 87 2.20 -8.15 19.88
CA TYR A 87 2.83 -9.28 20.55
C TYR A 87 2.98 -10.49 19.62
N ALA A 88 4.19 -11.03 19.60
CA ALA A 88 4.58 -12.18 18.79
C ALA A 88 4.23 -12.05 17.29
N ALA A 89 4.12 -10.83 16.75
CA ALA A 89 3.60 -10.63 15.39
C ALA A 89 4.39 -11.30 14.26
N LEU A 90 5.67 -11.56 14.50
CA LEU A 90 6.53 -12.29 13.56
C LEU A 90 6.17 -13.78 13.48
N SER A 91 5.62 -14.36 14.54
CA SER A 91 5.23 -15.78 14.60
C SER A 91 3.99 -16.08 13.74
N TRP A 92 2.98 -15.21 13.80
CA TRP A 92 1.72 -15.35 13.07
C TRP A 92 1.68 -14.51 11.77
N MET A 93 2.83 -14.05 11.28
CA MET A 93 2.93 -13.23 10.06
C MET A 93 2.43 -13.96 8.80
N SER A 94 2.39 -15.30 8.82
CA SER A 94 1.87 -16.14 7.73
C SER A 94 0.35 -16.20 7.61
N CYS A 95 -0.37 -15.61 8.58
CA CYS A 95 -1.83 -15.63 8.61
C CYS A 95 -2.45 -14.98 7.36
N ALA A 96 -3.71 -15.29 7.07
CA ALA A 96 -4.42 -14.69 5.94
C ALA A 96 -4.62 -13.18 6.11
N ALA A 97 -4.57 -12.45 4.98
CA ALA A 97 -4.75 -11.01 4.96
C ALA A 97 -6.12 -10.57 5.53
N SER A 98 -7.14 -11.40 5.41
CA SER A 98 -8.46 -11.18 6.02
C SER A 98 -8.39 -11.06 7.55
N HIS A 99 -7.56 -11.88 8.20
CA HIS A 99 -7.37 -11.87 9.65
C HIS A 99 -6.52 -10.69 10.10
N THR A 100 -5.47 -10.33 9.35
CA THR A 100 -4.69 -9.12 9.67
C THR A 100 -5.53 -7.85 9.50
N ARG A 101 -6.36 -7.77 8.45
CA ARG A 101 -7.32 -6.66 8.24
C ARG A 101 -8.30 -6.49 9.39
N ARG A 102 -8.66 -7.58 10.09
CA ARG A 102 -9.50 -7.52 11.29
C ARG A 102 -8.79 -6.79 12.42
N LEU A 103 -7.49 -7.04 12.64
CA LEU A 103 -6.69 -6.29 13.62
C LEU A 103 -6.57 -4.82 13.21
N ASP A 104 -6.35 -4.53 11.93
CA ASP A 104 -6.32 -3.16 11.41
C ASP A 104 -7.65 -2.43 11.62
N SER A 105 -8.78 -3.13 11.51
CA SER A 105 -10.10 -2.57 11.82
C SER A 105 -10.26 -2.22 13.29
N ILE A 106 -9.69 -3.02 14.20
CA ILE A 106 -9.71 -2.74 15.64
C ILE A 106 -8.84 -1.54 15.96
N GLN A 107 -7.63 -1.45 15.38
CA GLN A 107 -6.79 -0.25 15.49
C GLN A 107 -7.56 0.98 15.01
N ARG A 108 -8.16 0.95 13.81
CA ARG A 108 -8.95 2.07 13.27
C ARG A 108 -10.08 2.49 14.20
N ARG A 109 -10.80 1.54 14.81
CA ARG A 109 -11.86 1.84 15.79
C ARG A 109 -11.30 2.53 17.03
N ALA A 110 -10.14 2.11 17.52
CA ALA A 110 -9.49 2.74 18.67
C ALA A 110 -9.01 4.15 18.34
N LEU A 111 -8.41 4.35 17.16
CA LEU A 111 -7.93 5.66 16.70
C LEU A 111 -9.06 6.66 16.53
N ARG A 112 -10.21 6.24 15.98
CA ARG A 112 -11.40 7.11 15.93
C ARG A 112 -11.84 7.63 17.31
N LEU A 113 -11.64 6.86 18.39
CA LEU A 113 -11.95 7.34 19.74
C LEU A 113 -10.94 8.37 20.23
N VAL A 114 -9.67 8.22 19.82
CA VAL A 114 -8.60 9.18 20.10
C VAL A 114 -8.89 10.51 19.41
N ASP A 115 -9.22 10.46 18.12
CA ASP A 115 -9.42 11.66 17.29
C ASP A 115 -10.77 12.34 17.54
N ALA A 116 -11.80 11.62 18.03
CA ALA A 116 -13.09 12.22 18.40
C ALA A 116 -13.03 13.14 19.66
N ALA A 117 -11.85 13.50 20.15
CA ALA A 117 -11.66 14.39 21.29
C ALA A 117 -11.70 15.88 20.91
N GLU A 118 -11.51 16.21 19.64
CA GLU A 118 -11.31 17.59 19.17
C GLU A 118 -12.60 18.08 18.49
N PRO A 119 -13.18 19.23 18.90
CA PRO A 119 -14.01 19.99 17.98
C PRO A 119 -13.15 20.40 16.77
N PRO A 120 -13.75 20.65 15.59
CA PRO A 120 -12.99 21.15 14.44
C PRO A 120 -12.46 22.56 14.77
N ASP A 121 -11.26 22.64 15.32
CA ASP A 121 -10.57 23.91 15.51
C ASP A 121 -10.21 24.53 14.15
N PRO A 122 -10.20 25.88 14.03
CA PRO A 122 -9.77 26.56 12.81
C PRO A 122 -8.31 26.20 12.47
N PRO A 123 -7.86 26.41 11.22
CA PRO A 123 -6.57 25.93 10.73
C PRO A 123 -5.40 26.69 11.39
N ALA A 124 -5.07 26.34 12.64
CA ALA A 124 -3.96 26.89 13.38
C ALA A 124 -2.83 25.85 13.46
N LEU A 125 -1.80 26.05 12.62
CA LEU A 125 -0.34 25.90 12.81
C LEU A 125 0.28 24.77 13.66
N PHE A 126 -0.48 23.88 14.29
CA PHE A 126 0.04 22.74 15.02
C PHE A 126 0.16 21.55 14.06
N GLU A 127 1.39 21.05 13.91
CA GLU A 127 1.69 19.87 13.11
C GLU A 127 0.65 18.77 13.35
N PRO A 128 0.14 18.10 12.29
CA PRO A 128 -0.73 16.94 12.47
C PRO A 128 0.05 15.90 13.26
N VAL A 129 -0.24 15.79 14.56
CA VAL A 129 0.41 14.87 15.50
C VAL A 129 0.26 13.47 14.92
N SER A 130 1.38 13.01 14.34
CA SER A 130 1.60 11.85 13.46
C SER A 130 0.42 10.89 13.32
N PRO A 131 -0.06 10.61 12.09
CA PRO A 131 -0.91 9.44 11.88
C PRO A 131 -0.13 8.23 12.39
N LEU A 132 -0.70 7.50 13.33
CA LEU A 132 -0.07 6.28 13.82
C LEU A 132 0.10 5.32 12.65
N ASP A 133 1.32 4.81 12.47
CA ASP A 133 1.61 3.82 11.43
C ASP A 133 0.62 2.63 11.49
N SER A 134 0.34 2.04 10.33
CA SER A 134 -0.46 0.82 10.28
C SER A 134 0.22 -0.33 11.04
N LEU A 135 -0.57 -1.29 11.54
CA LEU A 135 0.01 -2.48 12.17
C LEU A 135 0.88 -3.25 11.18
N GLU A 136 0.51 -3.29 9.90
CA GLU A 136 1.34 -3.92 8.87
C GLU A 136 2.70 -3.25 8.77
N HIS A 137 2.73 -1.92 8.66
CA HIS A 137 3.97 -1.15 8.60
C HIS A 137 4.89 -1.49 9.78
N ARG A 138 4.36 -1.46 11.00
CA ARG A 138 5.13 -1.71 12.22
C ARG A 138 5.64 -3.15 12.30
N ARG A 139 4.85 -4.12 11.86
CA ARG A 139 5.26 -5.54 11.76
C ARG A 139 6.38 -5.73 10.75
N ASP A 140 6.33 -5.03 9.63
CA ASP A 140 7.35 -5.11 8.59
C ASP A 140 8.67 -4.49 9.04
N VAL A 141 8.62 -3.33 9.70
CA VAL A 141 9.80 -2.71 10.32
C VAL A 141 10.41 -3.64 11.37
N ALA A 142 9.59 -4.21 12.25
CA ALA A 142 10.07 -5.17 13.26
C ALA A 142 10.71 -6.41 12.62
N ALA A 143 10.12 -6.92 11.53
CA ALA A 143 10.64 -8.08 10.81
C ALA A 143 11.99 -7.79 10.17
N LEU A 144 12.16 -6.64 9.51
CA LEU A 144 13.44 -6.22 8.93
C LEU A 144 14.52 -6.06 10.01
N VAL A 145 14.18 -5.47 11.15
CA VAL A 145 15.12 -5.32 12.28
C VAL A 145 15.56 -6.67 12.82
N VAL A 146 14.63 -7.61 13.04
CA VAL A 146 14.98 -8.96 13.50
C VAL A 146 15.81 -9.71 12.46
N PHE A 147 15.51 -9.52 11.18
CA PHE A 147 16.29 -10.13 10.10
C PHE A 147 17.71 -9.56 10.03
N HIS A 148 17.89 -8.24 10.17
CA HIS A 148 19.22 -7.62 10.28
C HIS A 148 20.02 -8.19 11.46
N LYS A 149 19.39 -8.34 12.63
CA LYS A 149 20.02 -8.97 13.79
C LYS A 149 20.47 -10.41 13.53
N ALA A 150 19.66 -11.16 12.78
CA ALA A 150 19.98 -12.53 12.42
C ALA A 150 21.14 -12.60 11.42
N GLN A 151 21.06 -11.85 10.31
CA GLN A 151 22.02 -11.92 9.21
C GLN A 151 23.33 -11.17 9.48
N VAL A 152 23.24 -9.92 9.92
CA VAL A 152 24.40 -9.01 10.03
C VAL A 152 25.02 -9.08 11.41
N GLN A 153 24.23 -8.88 12.46
CA GLN A 153 24.76 -8.85 13.83
C GLN A 153 25.09 -10.24 14.39
N GLY A 154 24.67 -11.30 13.71
CA GLY A 154 25.04 -12.66 14.06
C GLY A 154 24.53 -13.12 15.43
N VAL A 155 23.35 -12.67 15.87
CA VAL A 155 22.82 -13.01 17.20
C VAL A 155 22.57 -14.53 17.36
N PRO A 156 23.11 -15.22 18.40
CA PRO A 156 23.10 -16.69 18.50
C PRO A 156 21.69 -17.31 18.52
N HIS A 157 20.77 -16.75 19.30
CA HIS A 157 19.40 -17.28 19.40
C HIS A 157 18.55 -17.03 18.14
N LEU A 158 19.04 -16.21 17.20
CA LEU A 158 18.42 -15.97 15.90
C LEU A 158 19.14 -16.70 14.76
N ALA A 159 20.15 -17.52 15.06
CA ALA A 159 20.95 -18.23 14.04
C ALA A 159 20.07 -19.08 13.11
N GLY A 160 19.01 -19.70 13.63
CA GLY A 160 18.07 -20.49 12.83
C GLY A 160 17.23 -19.67 11.82
N LEU A 161 17.22 -18.34 11.92
CA LEU A 161 16.57 -17.45 10.95
C LEU A 161 17.51 -16.96 9.85
N ARG A 162 18.81 -17.25 9.95
CA ARG A 162 19.80 -16.88 8.93
C ARG A 162 19.47 -17.53 7.60
N GLN A 163 19.76 -16.83 6.52
CA GLN A 163 19.50 -17.27 5.16
C GLN A 163 20.81 -17.22 4.40
N PRO A 164 21.06 -18.18 3.50
CA PRO A 164 22.30 -18.19 2.75
C PRO A 164 22.37 -16.94 1.85
N PRO A 165 23.57 -16.38 1.63
CA PRO A 165 23.74 -15.26 0.71
C PRO A 165 23.34 -15.68 -0.71
N ARG A 166 22.74 -14.75 -1.46
CA ARG A 166 22.29 -15.03 -2.82
C ARG A 166 23.49 -15.07 -3.75
N VAL A 167 23.88 -16.27 -4.17
CA VAL A 167 24.90 -16.44 -5.21
C VAL A 167 24.27 -16.16 -6.59
N ALA A 168 24.77 -15.15 -7.29
CA ALA A 168 24.37 -14.89 -8.67
C ALA A 168 25.06 -15.91 -9.61
N THR A 169 24.30 -16.87 -10.14
CA THR A 169 24.82 -17.87 -11.10
C THR A 169 25.09 -17.31 -12.49
N ARG A 170 24.51 -16.15 -12.84
CA ARG A 170 24.78 -15.43 -14.10
C ARG A 170 24.87 -13.93 -13.82
N SER A 171 25.99 -13.33 -14.24
CA SER A 171 26.17 -11.88 -14.22
C SER A 171 25.55 -11.30 -15.49
N THR A 172 24.30 -10.85 -15.42
CA THR A 172 23.70 -10.02 -16.47
C THR A 172 23.77 -8.55 -16.04
N ARG A 173 23.88 -7.62 -16.99
CA ARG A 173 24.01 -6.15 -16.75
C ARG A 173 22.97 -5.55 -15.78
N THR A 174 21.85 -6.24 -15.55
CA THR A 174 20.74 -5.84 -14.65
C THR A 174 20.80 -6.44 -13.24
N VAL A 175 21.75 -7.32 -12.92
CA VAL A 175 21.87 -7.85 -11.56
C VAL A 175 22.56 -6.81 -10.70
N LEU A 176 21.77 -6.00 -10.00
CA LEU A 176 22.24 -5.24 -8.84
C LEU A 176 22.61 -6.25 -7.75
N THR A 177 23.85 -6.76 -7.77
CA THR A 177 24.42 -7.54 -6.68
C THR A 177 24.77 -6.59 -5.54
N SER A 178 23.78 -6.21 -4.73
CA SER A 178 24.09 -5.85 -3.36
C SER A 178 24.60 -7.13 -2.68
N GLY A 179 25.82 -7.09 -2.14
CA GLY A 179 26.42 -8.24 -1.43
C GLY A 179 25.59 -8.73 -0.23
N ASP A 180 24.63 -7.93 0.20
CA ASP A 180 23.72 -8.17 1.33
C ASP A 180 22.44 -8.95 0.96
N ALA A 181 22.26 -9.30 -0.31
CA ALA A 181 21.09 -10.05 -0.75
C ALA A 181 21.14 -11.51 -0.28
N VAL A 182 20.00 -12.03 0.16
CA VAL A 182 19.82 -13.41 0.64
C VAL A 182 19.03 -14.25 -0.34
N GLU A 183 19.25 -15.57 -0.30
CA GLU A 183 18.41 -16.51 -1.03
C GLU A 183 16.98 -16.52 -0.48
N VAL A 184 16.01 -16.55 -1.37
CA VAL A 184 14.59 -16.64 -1.01
C VAL A 184 14.13 -18.08 -1.22
N PRO A 185 13.67 -18.78 -0.17
CA PRO A 185 13.11 -20.12 -0.31
C PRO A 185 11.98 -20.16 -1.34
N ARG A 186 12.12 -21.06 -2.33
CA ARG A 186 11.12 -21.23 -3.38
C ARG A 186 10.04 -22.21 -2.90
N SER A 187 8.78 -21.81 -3.01
CA SER A 187 7.65 -22.70 -2.74
C SER A 187 6.44 -22.31 -3.58
N ARG A 188 5.65 -23.29 -4.01
CA ARG A 188 4.36 -23.08 -4.69
C ARG A 188 3.24 -22.77 -3.70
N ALA A 189 3.40 -23.12 -2.42
CA ALA A 189 2.37 -22.91 -1.41
C ALA A 189 2.33 -21.45 -0.95
N SER A 190 1.18 -20.79 -1.14
CA SER A 190 0.96 -19.41 -0.67
C SER A 190 1.19 -19.24 0.83
N GLN A 191 0.93 -20.28 1.61
CA GLN A 191 1.17 -20.29 3.05
C GLN A 191 2.67 -20.23 3.38
N HIS A 192 3.50 -21.04 2.72
CA HIS A 192 4.94 -21.04 2.92
C HIS A 192 5.55 -19.70 2.49
N GLN A 193 5.12 -19.15 1.36
CA GLN A 193 5.57 -17.85 0.88
C GLN A 193 5.27 -16.69 1.86
N ARG A 194 4.21 -16.82 2.68
CA ARG A 194 3.82 -15.83 3.70
C ARG A 194 4.52 -16.03 5.04
N THR A 195 5.25 -17.12 5.24
CA THR A 195 6.06 -17.32 6.45
C THR A 195 7.08 -16.20 6.62
N PHE A 196 7.56 -16.03 7.85
CA PHE A 196 8.60 -15.06 8.17
C PHE A 196 9.77 -15.18 7.18
N VAL A 197 10.33 -16.38 7.00
CA VAL A 197 11.48 -16.59 6.12
C VAL A 197 11.16 -16.19 4.67
N GLY A 198 10.07 -16.70 4.09
CA GLY A 198 9.74 -16.43 2.68
C GLY A 198 9.34 -14.97 2.39
N ARG A 199 8.57 -14.34 3.29
CA ARG A 199 8.12 -12.95 3.13
C ARG A 199 9.25 -11.96 3.43
N VAL A 200 9.97 -12.16 4.53
CA VAL A 200 11.00 -11.23 5.00
C VAL A 200 12.25 -11.29 4.14
N SER A 201 12.67 -12.46 3.64
CA SER A 201 13.82 -12.54 2.72
C SER A 201 13.58 -11.76 1.42
N ARG A 202 12.36 -11.82 0.87
CA ARG A 202 11.97 -10.98 -0.29
C ARG A 202 12.00 -9.50 0.07
N MET A 203 11.43 -9.14 1.21
CA MET A 203 11.38 -7.76 1.68
C MET A 203 12.78 -7.21 1.93
N TRP A 204 13.67 -8.03 2.50
CA TRP A 204 15.07 -7.73 2.78
C TRP A 204 15.87 -7.43 1.52
N ASN A 205 15.71 -8.24 0.47
CA ASN A 205 16.41 -8.01 -0.80
C ASN A 205 16.00 -6.68 -1.45
N ILE A 206 14.73 -6.28 -1.32
CA ILE A 206 14.29 -4.98 -1.84
C ILE A 206 14.73 -3.84 -0.92
N PHE A 207 14.83 -4.09 0.39
CA PHE A 207 15.29 -3.11 1.37
C PHE A 207 16.79 -2.82 1.19
N THR A 208 17.63 -3.85 1.09
CA THR A 208 19.09 -3.74 0.87
C THR A 208 19.46 -3.16 -0.49
N ALA A 209 18.63 -3.37 -1.52
CA ALA A 209 18.81 -2.70 -2.79
C ALA A 209 18.54 -1.18 -2.72
N ALA A 210 17.69 -0.73 -1.79
CA ALA A 210 17.29 0.67 -1.66
C ALA A 210 18.07 1.43 -0.57
N VAL A 211 18.61 0.73 0.42
CA VAL A 211 19.34 1.30 1.56
C VAL A 211 20.76 0.73 1.56
N PRO A 212 21.78 1.51 1.15
CA PRO A 212 23.17 1.05 1.15
C PRO A 212 23.76 1.01 2.57
N HIS A 213 24.92 0.36 2.73
CA HIS A 213 25.71 0.30 3.98
C HIS A 213 25.01 -0.34 5.19
N ILE A 214 24.09 -1.28 4.97
CA ILE A 214 23.34 -1.93 6.06
C ILE A 214 24.25 -2.72 7.01
N GLN A 215 25.39 -3.23 6.54
CA GLN A 215 26.33 -3.98 7.37
C GLN A 215 26.90 -3.16 8.54
N GLU A 216 27.09 -1.85 8.34
CA GLU A 216 27.65 -0.94 9.33
C GLU A 216 26.59 -0.38 10.29
N MET A 217 25.31 -0.55 9.97
CA MET A 217 24.23 0.05 10.73
C MET A 217 23.98 -0.68 12.06
N ASN A 218 23.85 0.09 13.14
CA ASN A 218 23.32 -0.41 14.40
C ASN A 218 21.80 -0.67 14.31
N THR A 219 21.23 -1.34 15.32
CA THR A 219 19.80 -1.70 15.35
C THR A 219 18.86 -0.50 15.24
N GLN A 220 19.19 0.64 15.86
CA GLN A 220 18.35 1.84 15.82
C GLN A 220 18.39 2.50 14.43
N SER A 221 19.58 2.59 13.83
CA SER A 221 19.77 3.10 12.47
C SER A 221 18.98 2.28 11.46
N VAL A 222 19.05 0.94 11.55
CA VAL A 222 18.24 0.06 10.67
C VAL A 222 16.75 0.25 10.90
N LYS A 223 16.31 0.40 12.16
CA LYS A 223 14.90 0.63 12.47
C LYS A 223 14.40 1.94 11.85
N LEU A 224 15.19 3.02 11.93
CA LEU A 224 14.85 4.31 11.31
C LEU A 224 14.85 4.22 9.78
N ALA A 225 15.86 3.56 9.19
CA ALA A 225 15.93 3.36 7.75
C ALA A 225 14.75 2.52 7.23
N ALA A 226 14.41 1.42 7.91
CA ALA A 226 13.27 0.59 7.59
C ALA A 226 11.94 1.35 7.71
N ASN A 227 11.81 2.20 8.74
CA ASN A 227 10.63 3.04 8.92
C ASN A 227 10.45 4.00 7.74
N ARG A 228 11.50 4.74 7.38
CA ARG A 228 11.48 5.68 6.24
C ARG A 228 11.22 4.97 4.92
N TRP A 229 11.93 3.86 4.67
CA TRP A 229 11.76 3.06 3.45
C TRP A 229 10.35 2.52 3.29
N ARG A 230 9.72 2.05 4.37
CA ARG A 230 8.37 1.49 4.31
C ARG A 230 7.30 2.58 4.12
N LEU A 231 7.51 3.79 4.64
CA LEU A 231 6.65 4.95 4.38
C LEU A 231 6.72 5.42 2.92
N LEU A 232 7.92 5.38 2.31
CA LEU A 232 8.12 5.79 0.91
C LEU A 232 7.54 4.79 -0.10
N LYS A 233 7.32 3.53 0.30
CA LYS A 233 6.72 2.53 -0.59
C LYS A 233 5.20 2.71 -0.64
N PRO A 234 4.62 3.08 -1.80
CA PRO A 234 3.18 3.14 -1.92
C PRO A 234 2.60 1.74 -1.68
N THR A 235 1.60 1.66 -0.81
CA THR A 235 0.76 0.46 -0.67
C THR A 235 0.14 0.12 -2.02
N PRO A 236 -0.17 -1.16 -2.33
CA PRO A 236 -0.79 -1.52 -3.61
C PRO A 236 -2.10 -0.76 -3.86
N LEU A 237 -2.84 -0.42 -2.80
CA LEU A 237 -4.03 0.43 -2.91
C LEU A 237 -3.67 1.86 -3.30
N SER A 238 -2.63 2.46 -2.72
CA SER A 238 -2.18 3.78 -3.16
C SER A 238 -1.61 3.77 -4.58
N LEU A 239 -0.98 2.68 -5.03
CA LEU A 239 -0.56 2.54 -6.43
C LEU A 239 -1.77 2.49 -7.36
N VAL A 240 -2.81 1.71 -7.02
CA VAL A 240 -4.05 1.67 -7.79
C VAL A 240 -4.72 3.04 -7.81
N VAL A 241 -4.81 3.74 -6.67
CA VAL A 241 -5.37 5.09 -6.61
C VAL A 241 -4.55 6.07 -7.45
N VAL A 242 -3.22 6.05 -7.35
CA VAL A 242 -2.34 6.91 -8.16
C VAL A 242 -2.52 6.60 -9.65
N VAL A 243 -2.55 5.33 -10.05
CA VAL A 243 -2.79 4.93 -11.44
C VAL A 243 -4.17 5.41 -11.92
N VAL A 244 -5.22 5.22 -11.12
CA VAL A 244 -6.58 5.70 -11.45
C VAL A 244 -6.63 7.22 -11.58
N VAL A 245 -5.97 7.95 -10.68
CA VAL A 245 -5.89 9.42 -10.76
C VAL A 245 -5.12 9.87 -12.00
N VAL A 246 -3.99 9.24 -12.30
CA VAL A 246 -3.19 9.54 -13.52
C VAL A 246 -4.01 9.26 -14.78
N VAL A 247 -4.74 8.15 -14.83
CA VAL A 247 -5.63 7.82 -15.95
C VAL A 247 -6.76 8.84 -16.07
N LEU A 248 -7.37 9.24 -14.96
CA LEU A 248 -8.44 10.24 -14.95
C LEU A 248 -7.93 11.60 -15.45
N VAL A 249 -6.75 12.04 -15.00
CA VAL A 249 -6.10 13.27 -15.47
C VAL A 249 -5.82 13.19 -16.96
N LEU A 250 -5.30 12.05 -17.45
CA LEU A 250 -5.05 11.85 -18.88
C LEU A 250 -6.35 11.97 -19.70
N VAL A 251 -7.44 11.37 -19.23
CA VAL A 251 -8.76 11.46 -19.88
C VAL A 251 -9.24 12.91 -19.93
N VAL A 252 -9.14 13.65 -18.82
CA VAL A 252 -9.52 15.06 -18.78
C VAL A 252 -8.71 15.88 -19.78
N VAL A 253 -7.39 15.68 -19.83
CA VAL A 253 -6.51 16.35 -20.79
C VAL A 253 -6.93 16.04 -22.22
N VAL A 254 -7.20 14.78 -22.56
CA VAL A 254 -7.67 14.38 -23.90
C VAL A 254 -9.00 15.06 -24.24
N VAL A 255 -9.96 15.08 -23.33
CA VAL A 255 -11.27 15.74 -23.53
C VAL A 255 -11.08 17.24 -23.78
N VAL A 256 -10.24 17.91 -22.99
CA VAL A 256 -9.95 19.35 -23.17
C VAL A 256 -9.32 19.60 -24.55
N VAL A 257 -8.35 18.78 -24.96
CA VAL A 257 -7.72 18.90 -26.29
C VAL A 257 -8.76 18.70 -27.39
N VAL A 258 -9.63 17.69 -27.30
CA VAL A 258 -10.70 17.46 -28.28
C VAL A 258 -11.64 18.66 -28.36
N VAL A 259 -12.07 19.21 -27.23
CA VAL A 259 -12.95 20.39 -27.19
C VAL A 259 -12.27 21.58 -27.85
N VAL A 260 -10.99 21.85 -27.54
CA VAL A 260 -10.23 22.95 -28.16
C VAL A 260 -10.13 22.76 -29.67
N VAL A 261 -9.84 21.55 -30.14
CA VAL A 261 -9.77 21.23 -31.58
C VAL A 261 -11.13 21.45 -32.25
N VAL A 262 -12.23 20.98 -31.64
CA VAL A 262 -13.58 21.18 -32.18
C VAL A 262 -13.93 22.67 -32.26
N VAL A 263 -13.65 23.44 -31.21
CA VAL A 263 -13.86 24.89 -31.19
C VAL A 263 -13.04 25.56 -32.29
N LEU A 264 -11.78 25.21 -32.46
CA LEU A 264 -10.91 25.75 -33.51
C LEU A 264 -11.48 25.46 -34.91
N VAL A 265 -11.92 24.22 -35.16
CA VAL A 265 -12.53 23.82 -36.44
C VAL A 265 -13.79 24.63 -36.73
N VAL A 266 -14.66 24.82 -35.72
CA VAL A 266 -15.89 25.64 -35.87
C VAL A 266 -15.54 27.09 -36.16
N VAL A 267 -14.59 27.67 -35.43
CA VAL A 267 -14.14 29.06 -35.66
C VAL A 267 -13.58 29.23 -37.07
N VAL A 268 -12.71 28.33 -37.52
CA VAL A 268 -12.16 28.35 -38.89
C VAL A 268 -13.27 28.23 -39.92
N SER A 269 -14.23 27.32 -39.72
CA SER A 269 -15.38 27.15 -40.61
C SER A 269 -16.23 28.42 -40.71
N VAL A 270 -16.49 29.11 -39.59
CA VAL A 270 -17.25 30.37 -39.57
C VAL A 270 -16.49 31.47 -40.30
N VAL A 271 -15.18 31.61 -40.04
CA VAL A 271 -14.33 32.60 -40.71
C VAL A 271 -14.33 32.38 -42.22
N VAL A 272 -14.15 31.13 -42.68
CA VAL A 272 -14.18 30.78 -44.10
C VAL A 272 -15.54 31.13 -44.71
N SER A 273 -16.66 30.78 -44.04
CA SER A 273 -18.00 31.12 -44.52
C SER A 273 -18.21 32.63 -44.64
N VAL A 274 -17.76 33.42 -43.66
CA VAL A 274 -17.85 34.89 -43.71
C VAL A 274 -17.03 35.45 -44.87
N VAL A 275 -15.79 34.97 -45.06
CA VAL A 275 -14.92 35.41 -46.16
C VAL A 275 -15.58 35.10 -47.50
N VAL A 276 -16.14 33.91 -47.68
CA VAL A 276 -16.86 33.53 -48.92
C VAL A 276 -18.04 34.46 -49.18
N VAL A 277 -18.87 34.74 -48.16
CA VAL A 277 -20.01 35.66 -48.29
C VAL A 277 -19.54 37.07 -48.69
N VAL A 278 -18.48 37.59 -48.05
CA VAL A 278 -17.92 38.91 -48.37
C VAL A 278 -17.42 38.94 -49.82
N VAL A 279 -16.68 37.92 -50.26
CA VAL A 279 -16.19 37.83 -51.65
C VAL A 279 -17.36 37.81 -52.65
N VAL A 280 -18.39 37.01 -52.39
CA VAL A 280 -19.58 36.94 -53.25
C VAL A 280 -20.29 38.29 -53.33
N VAL A 281 -20.50 38.97 -52.20
CA VAL A 281 -21.12 40.30 -52.17
C VAL A 281 -20.30 41.31 -52.99
N VAL A 282 -18.97 41.34 -52.80
CA VAL A 282 -18.09 42.25 -53.57
C VAL A 282 -18.16 41.95 -55.06
N VAL A 283 -18.11 40.68 -55.47
CA VAL A 283 -18.20 40.29 -56.89
C VAL A 283 -19.55 40.71 -57.48
N VAL A 284 -20.66 40.45 -56.78
CA VAL A 284 -22.01 40.86 -57.23
C VAL A 284 -22.10 42.38 -57.34
N SER A 285 -21.60 43.13 -56.36
CA SER A 285 -21.58 44.59 -56.42
C SER A 285 -20.79 45.11 -57.62
N VAL A 286 -19.61 44.55 -57.90
CA VAL A 286 -18.81 44.92 -59.08
C VAL A 286 -19.56 44.61 -60.37
N VAL A 287 -20.17 43.43 -60.49
CA VAL A 287 -20.97 43.05 -61.68
C VAL A 287 -22.14 44.01 -61.89
N VAL A 288 -22.88 44.36 -60.83
CA VAL A 288 -23.99 45.32 -60.91
C VAL A 288 -23.49 46.68 -61.38
N VAL A 289 -22.38 47.19 -60.83
CA VAL A 289 -21.79 48.47 -61.26
C VAL A 289 -21.40 48.41 -62.74
N VAL A 290 -20.74 47.34 -63.18
CA VAL A 290 -20.35 47.16 -64.59
C VAL A 290 -21.58 47.13 -65.50
N VAL A 291 -22.64 46.42 -65.13
CA VAL A 291 -23.88 46.36 -65.91
C VAL A 291 -24.55 47.74 -65.98
N VAL A 292 -24.64 48.46 -64.86
CA VAL A 292 -25.22 49.82 -64.84
C VAL A 292 -24.42 50.75 -65.75
N VAL A 293 -23.09 50.74 -65.68
CA VAL A 293 -22.23 51.54 -66.55
C VAL A 293 -22.44 51.17 -68.03
N LEU A 294 -22.48 49.88 -68.37
CA LEU A 294 -22.74 49.42 -69.73
C LEU A 294 -24.10 49.89 -70.24
N VAL A 295 -25.16 49.76 -69.43
CA VAL A 295 -26.51 50.23 -69.79
C VAL A 295 -26.51 51.75 -69.99
N SER A 296 -25.88 52.52 -69.10
CA SER A 296 -25.76 53.98 -69.25
C SER A 296 -25.04 54.36 -70.54
N VAL A 297 -23.94 53.68 -70.89
CA VAL A 297 -23.22 53.91 -72.16
C VAL A 297 -24.12 53.60 -73.36
N VAL A 298 -24.83 52.46 -73.35
CA VAL A 298 -25.76 52.09 -74.43
C VAL A 298 -26.87 53.12 -74.59
N VAL A 299 -27.47 53.59 -73.49
CA VAL A 299 -28.53 54.62 -73.54
C VAL A 299 -28.00 55.93 -74.12
N VAL A 300 -26.80 56.37 -73.71
CA VAL A 300 -26.17 57.58 -74.26
C VAL A 300 -25.89 57.45 -75.77
N VAL A 301 -25.46 56.26 -76.22
CA VAL A 301 -25.21 56.00 -77.65
C VAL A 301 -26.52 55.95 -78.45
N VAL A 302 -27.58 55.32 -77.93
CA VAL A 302 -28.85 55.13 -78.67
C VAL A 302 -29.73 56.39 -78.69
N VAL A 303 -29.65 57.26 -77.68
CA VAL A 303 -30.42 58.52 -77.62
C VAL A 303 -29.65 59.70 -78.25
N GLY A 304 -28.37 59.50 -78.57
CA GLY A 304 -27.49 60.49 -79.18
C GLY A 304 -27.52 60.55 -80.72
N ASP A 305 -28.23 59.63 -81.39
CA ASP A 305 -28.51 59.62 -82.84
C ASP A 305 -29.97 60.00 -83.12
#